data_AF-A0A444XQT8-F1
#
_entry.id   AF-A0A444XQT8-F1
#
_cell.length_a   1.000
_cell.length_b   1.000
_cell.length_c   1.000
_cell.angle_alpha   90.00
_cell.angle_beta   90.00
_cell.angle_gamma   90.00
#
_symmetry.space_group_name_H-M   'P 1'
#
loop_
_entity.id
_entity.type
_entity.pdbx_description
1 polymer ?
#
loop_
_entity_poly.entity_id
_entity_poly.type
_entity_poly.pdbx_seq_one_letter_code
_entity_poly.pdbx_strand_id
1 'polypeptide(L)' 'MVNLSNLKLTGTISPAFAKLTDLRKLYLDDNNLMGKIPEGLTILPELEVVNVSNKLPCRKYSQILTKRQLYCHRQ' A
#
# COMPACT_ATOMS: atom_id res chain seq x y z
N MET A 1 -9.73 -6.28 -7.89
CA MET A 1 -8.66 -6.54 -6.90
C MET A 1 -7.37 -6.71 -7.66
N VAL A 2 -6.27 -6.17 -7.14
CA VAL A 2 -4.91 -6.35 -7.68
C VAL A 2 -4.04 -6.91 -6.55
N ASN A 3 -3.34 -8.01 -6.81
CA ASN A 3 -2.41 -8.63 -5.88
C ASN A 3 -1.04 -8.77 -6.54
N LEU A 4 -0.06 -8.08 -5.99
CA LEU A 4 1.33 -8.09 -6.42
C LEU A 4 2.26 -8.41 -5.23
N SER A 5 1.76 -9.10 -4.21
CA SER A 5 2.52 -9.42 -3.01
C SER A 5 3.68 -10.38 -3.29
N ASN A 6 4.79 -10.23 -2.56
CA ASN A 6 5.95 -11.14 -2.63
C ASN A 6 6.55 -11.32 -4.03
N LEU A 7 6.55 -10.27 -4.85
CA LEU A 7 7.12 -10.27 -6.20
C LEU A 7 8.52 -9.64 -6.27
N LYS A 8 9.14 -9.38 -5.10
CA LYS A 8 10.45 -8.70 -4.98
C LYS A 8 10.49 -7.35 -5.72
N LEU A 9 9.34 -6.70 -5.89
CA LEU A 9 9.24 -5.43 -6.61
C LEU A 9 10.04 -4.35 -5.87
N THR A 10 10.75 -3.52 -6.63
CA THR A 10 11.54 -2.38 -6.13
C THR A 10 11.01 -1.08 -6.74
N GLY A 11 11.54 0.06 -6.28
CA GLY A 11 11.10 1.38 -6.77
C GLY A 11 9.88 1.91 -6.03
N THR A 12 9.04 2.70 -6.67
CA THR A 12 7.90 3.40 -6.06
C THR A 12 6.56 2.93 -6.61
N ILE A 13 5.48 3.19 -5.87
CA ILE A 13 4.12 2.91 -6.32
C ILE A 13 3.73 3.97 -7.37
N SER A 14 3.38 3.53 -8.57
CA SER A 14 3.00 4.44 -9.66
C SER A 14 1.68 5.16 -9.39
N PRO A 15 1.59 6.49 -9.60
CA PRO A 15 0.31 7.21 -9.57
C PRO A 15 -0.73 6.69 -10.57
N ALA A 16 -0.32 5.90 -11.57
CA ALA A 16 -1.22 5.32 -12.56
C ALA A 16 -2.30 4.39 -11.95
N PHE A 17 -2.09 3.83 -10.76
CA PHE A 17 -3.12 3.06 -10.07
C PHE A 17 -4.37 3.91 -9.74
N ALA A 18 -4.25 5.24 -9.67
CA ALA A 18 -5.38 6.15 -9.48
C ALA A 18 -6.35 6.20 -10.68
N LYS A 19 -5.96 5.64 -11.84
CA LYS A 19 -6.85 5.48 -12.99
C LYS A 19 -7.78 4.27 -12.88
N LEU A 20 -7.52 3.37 -11.93
CA LEU A 20 -8.34 2.18 -11.69
C LEU A 20 -9.47 2.54 -10.73
N THR A 21 -10.49 3.25 -11.22
CA THR A 21 -11.59 3.80 -10.39
C THR A 21 -12.38 2.74 -9.63
N ASP A 22 -12.47 1.52 -10.19
CA ASP A 22 -13.19 0.39 -9.59
C ASP A 22 -12.27 -0.49 -8.70
N LEU A 23 -11.03 -0.05 -8.46
CA LEU A 23 -10.07 -0.81 -7.66
C LEU A 23 -10.50 -0.79 -6.19
N ARG A 24 -10.95 -1.95 -5.69
CA ARG A 24 -11.34 -2.12 -4.28
C ARG A 24 -10.21 -2.54 -3.35
N LYS A 25 -9.29 -3.39 -3.83
CA LYS A 25 -8.22 -3.98 -3.01
C LYS A 25 -6.92 -4.01 -3.78
N LEU A 26 -5.86 -3.52 -3.15
CA LEU A 26 -4.50 -3.50 -3.67
C LEU A 26 -3.54 -4.10 -2.62
N TYR A 27 -2.96 -5.25 -2.95
CA TYR A 27 -1.95 -5.92 -2.12
C TYR A 27 -0.57 -5.77 -2.78
N LEU A 28 0.33 -5.12 -2.05
CA LEU A 28 1.72 -4.83 -2.41
C LEU A 28 2.68 -5.29 -1.31
N ASP A 29 2.19 -6.04 -0.33
CA ASP A 29 2.97 -6.54 0.79
C ASP A 29 4.11 -7.46 0.36
N ASP A 30 5.09 -7.61 1.23
CA ASP A 30 6.26 -8.46 1.02
C ASP A 30 7.08 -8.08 -0.23
N ASN A 31 7.09 -6.80 -0.60
CA ASN A 31 7.95 -6.24 -1.64
C ASN A 31 9.01 -5.29 -1.07
N ASN A 32 9.97 -4.92 -1.92
CA ASN A 32 11.04 -3.95 -1.63
C ASN A 32 10.68 -2.55 -2.17
N LEU A 33 9.39 -2.20 -2.15
CA LEU A 33 8.90 -0.90 -2.59
C LEU A 33 9.30 0.18 -1.57
N MET A 34 9.64 1.36 -2.08
CA MET A 34 10.10 2.53 -1.34
C MET A 34 9.28 3.76 -1.74
N GLY A 35 9.50 4.87 -1.02
CA GLY A 35 8.84 6.14 -1.31
C GLY A 35 7.48 6.29 -0.61
N LYS A 36 6.65 7.19 -1.13
CA LYS A 36 5.33 7.52 -0.56
C LYS A 36 4.22 6.81 -1.33
N ILE A 37 3.10 6.58 -0.66
CA ILE A 37 1.85 6.15 -1.30
C ILE A 37 1.31 7.34 -2.10
N PRO A 38 1.02 7.19 -3.41
CA PRO A 38 0.44 8.26 -4.22
C PRO A 38 -0.90 8.73 -3.65
N GLU A 39 -1.09 10.05 -3.56
CA GLU A 39 -2.34 10.65 -3.06
C GLU A 39 -3.55 10.18 -3.88
N GLY A 40 -3.38 9.95 -5.17
CA GLY A 40 -4.42 9.40 -6.05
C GLY A 40 -5.03 8.08 -5.55
N LEU A 41 -4.27 7.23 -4.86
CA LEU A 41 -4.82 6.02 -4.24
C LEU A 41 -5.72 6.34 -3.04
N THR A 42 -5.41 7.40 -2.28
CA THR A 42 -6.17 7.77 -1.08
C THR A 42 -7.55 8.35 -1.41
N ILE A 43 -7.73 8.87 -2.62
CA ILE A 43 -9.00 9.47 -3.10
C ILE A 43 -9.81 8.53 -4.00
N LEU A 44 -9.35 7.29 -4.24
CA LEU A 44 -10.10 6.34 -5.06
C LEU A 44 -11.43 5.98 -4.35
N PRO A 45 -12.57 6.13 -5.05
CA PRO A 45 -13.89 6.04 -4.42
C PRO A 45 -14.14 4.64 -3.85
N GLU A 46 -13.84 3.61 -4.65
CA GLU A 46 -14.10 2.21 -4.31
C GLU A 46 -12.98 1.56 -3.50
N LEU A 47 -11.84 2.22 -3.30
CA LEU A 47 -10.69 1.60 -2.64
C LEU A 47 -10.97 1.38 -1.15
N GLU A 48 -10.87 0.12 -0.73
CA GLU A 48 -11.13 -0.33 0.64
C GLU A 48 -9.85 -0.71 1.37
N VAL A 49 -8.92 -1.36 0.66
CA VAL A 49 -7.70 -1.94 1.24
C VAL A 49 -6.50 -1.60 0.38
N VAL A 50 -5.48 -1.02 1.00
CA VAL A 50 -4.11 -0.98 0.48
C VAL A 50 -3.17 -1.62 1.50
N ASN A 51 -2.53 -2.72 1.13
CA ASN A 51 -1.52 -3.36 1.95
C ASN A 51 -0.12 -3.16 1.36
N VAL A 52 0.75 -2.47 2.10
CA VAL A 52 2.17 -2.26 1.72
C VAL A 52 3.12 -2.77 2.80
N SER A 53 2.67 -3.68 3.67
CA SER A 53 3.49 -4.21 4.76
C SER A 53 4.69 -4.99 4.21
N ASN A 54 5.89 -4.73 4.71
CA ASN A 54 7.08 -5.52 4.36
C ASN A 54 7.37 -6.60 5.42
N LYS A 55 8.08 -7.68 5.07
CA LYS A 55 8.47 -8.80 5.98
C LYS A 55 9.43 -8.41 7.11
N LEU A 56 9.64 -7.12 7.36
CA LEU A 56 10.58 -6.67 8.37
C LEU A 56 9.98 -6.82 9.78
N PRO A 57 10.71 -7.42 10.74
CA PRO A 57 10.32 -7.41 12.14
C PRO A 57 10.38 -5.97 12.64
N CYS A 58 9.23 -5.29 12.65
CA CYS A 58 9.01 -3.93 13.16
C CYS A 58 10.22 -2.97 13.05
N ARG A 59 10.53 -2.48 11.84
CA ARG A 59 11.24 -1.19 11.68
C ARG A 59 10.60 -0.37 10.56
N LYS A 60 9.76 0.59 10.99
CA LYS A 60 9.37 1.86 10.33
C LYS A 60 8.28 1.97 9.26
N TYR A 61 7.68 0.93 8.69
CA TYR A 61 6.56 1.15 7.73
C TYR A 61 5.47 0.07 7.80
N SER A 62 4.66 0.08 8.86
CA SER A 62 3.38 -0.64 8.89
C SER A 62 2.27 0.32 8.44
N GLN A 63 1.98 0.35 7.14
CA GLN A 63 0.80 1.04 6.63
C GLN A 63 -0.14 0.02 6.00
N ILE A 64 -0.97 -0.61 6.83
CA ILE A 64 -2.25 -1.12 6.35
C ILE A 64 -3.15 0.11 6.28
N LEU A 65 -3.34 0.67 5.08
CA LEU A 65 -4.32 1.73 4.88
C LEU A 65 -5.66 1.06 4.60
N THR A 66 -6.32 0.59 5.65
CA THR A 66 -7.78 0.60 5.66
C THR A 66 -8.23 2.03 5.90
N LYS A 67 -9.34 2.47 5.30
CA LYS A 67 -9.96 3.81 5.51
C LYS A 67 -10.20 4.21 6.99
N ARG A 68 -9.81 3.36 7.95
CA ARG A 68 -9.74 3.63 9.39
C ARG A 68 -8.41 3.09 9.93
N GLN A 69 -7.58 4.04 10.40
CA GLN A 69 -6.44 3.91 11.31
C GLN A 69 -5.16 3.16 10.88
N LEU A 70 -4.07 3.94 10.94
CA LEU A 70 -2.68 3.53 11.06
C LEU A 70 -2.29 3.52 12.55
N TYR A 71 -1.65 2.47 13.04
CA TYR A 71 -0.89 2.55 14.30
C TYR A 71 0.46 1.84 14.15
N CYS A 72 1.54 2.62 14.31
CA CYS A 72 2.85 2.11 14.71
C CYS A 72 3.27 2.98 15.89
N HIS A 73 3.13 2.48 17.12
CA HIS A 73 3.55 3.17 18.33
C HIS A 73 5.08 3.15 18.40
N ARG A 74 5.70 4.31 18.67
CA ARG A 74 7.14 4.45 18.93
C ARG A 74 7.54 3.66 20.17
N GLN A 75 8.67 2.96 20.10
CA GLN A 75 9.81 3.22 20.98
C GLN A 75 11.07 3.30 20.11
#